data_AF-A0A9P5WXP3-F1
#
_entry.id   AF-A0A9P5WXP3-F1
#
_cell.length_a   1.000
_cell.length_b   1.000
_cell.length_c   1.000
_cell.angle_alpha   90.00
_cell.angle_beta   90.00
_cell.angle_gamma   90.00
#
_symmetry.space_group_name_H-M   'P 1'
#
loop_
_entity.id
_entity.type
_entity.pdbx_description
1 polymer ?
#
loop_
_entity_poly.entity_id
_entity_poly.type
_entity_poly.pdbx_seq_one_letter_code
_entity_poly.pdbx_strand_id
1 'polypeptide(L)'
;MKFLDGGRIVSSGGIDPSRALELLYRNILSGIPPDHLPIAIRILQLLNVHHHDLSTADNQAMFLGLDQDTFHKSIQKLHAVVYVPPANECNTTAVRIYHHSFSDFLEDSDRSGKFYLDRGVAEYDFTLQCLHWIENGAGSPSDRSIFRFSVSNGWDACCNLSDDFIPGIISRLERFDFSRLTYARVGQASYHGKPLVYDGFGKFLQWLFSLGSICNKSLISVVQDTSKKQVSASEEIRVQHCTESPRDYISSFIPDAGAPRIPFTLRFRLGNASHVYISLEVDIL
;
A
#
# COMPACT_ATOMS: atom_id res chain seq x y z
N MET A 1 57.42 10.76 -7.67
CA MET A 1 56.06 11.25 -7.38
C MET A 1 55.57 10.49 -6.16
N LYS A 2 55.69 11.10 -4.97
CA LYS A 2 55.29 10.51 -3.68
C LYS A 2 54.01 11.23 -3.27
N PHE A 3 52.92 10.49 -3.12
CA PHE A 3 51.70 11.02 -2.52
C PHE A 3 51.97 11.25 -1.04
N LEU A 4 51.82 12.49 -0.60
CA LEU A 4 51.97 12.87 0.80
C LEU A 4 50.80 12.33 1.61
N ASP A 5 51.18 11.67 2.69
CA ASP A 5 50.36 11.17 3.78
C ASP A 5 49.53 12.31 4.38
N GLY A 6 48.21 12.22 4.22
CA GLY A 6 47.24 13.18 4.72
C GLY A 6 47.04 13.00 6.22
N GLY A 7 47.83 13.75 6.99
CA GLY A 7 47.80 13.77 8.45
C GLY A 7 46.40 13.80 9.04
N ARG A 8 46.18 12.92 10.01
CA ARG A 8 45.07 12.95 10.97
C ARG A 8 45.01 14.34 11.60
N ILE A 9 44.04 15.14 11.16
CA ILE A 9 43.55 16.29 11.92
C ILE A 9 42.85 15.69 13.13
N VAL A 10 43.49 15.77 14.29
CA VAL A 10 42.85 15.54 15.58
C VAL A 10 41.91 16.72 15.80
N SER A 11 40.63 16.54 15.50
CA SER A 11 39.60 17.53 15.77
C SER A 11 39.51 17.75 17.28
N SER A 12 39.77 18.99 17.69
CA SER A 12 39.42 19.57 18.98
C SER A 12 38.00 19.15 19.41
N GLY A 13 37.76 18.97 20.71
CA GLY A 13 36.55 18.39 21.33
C GLY A 13 35.21 19.11 21.11
N GLY A 14 34.91 19.54 19.89
CA GLY A 14 33.57 19.90 19.43
C GLY A 14 32.77 18.64 19.14
N ILE A 15 31.52 18.62 19.60
CA ILE A 15 30.57 17.56 19.26
C ILE A 15 30.39 17.57 17.74
N ASP A 16 30.56 16.41 17.09
CA ASP A 16 30.23 16.22 15.67
C ASP A 16 28.80 16.73 15.43
N PRO A 17 28.58 17.70 14.52
CA PRO A 17 27.27 18.27 14.24
C PRO A 17 26.19 17.21 13.97
N SER A 18 26.56 16.10 13.33
CA SER A 18 25.66 14.98 13.05
C SER A 18 25.20 14.31 14.34
N ARG A 19 26.14 14.06 15.25
CA ARG A 19 25.85 13.51 16.58
C ARG A 19 25.03 14.46 17.44
N ALA A 20 25.28 15.77 17.36
CA ALA A 20 24.45 16.77 18.05
C ALA A 20 23.00 16.74 17.55
N LEU A 21 22.80 16.59 16.24
CA LEU A 21 21.48 16.50 15.62
C LEU A 21 20.74 15.21 16.01
N GLU A 22 21.43 14.08 16.03
CA GLU A 22 20.87 12.80 16.50
C GLU A 22 20.44 12.86 17.97
N LEU A 23 21.25 13.50 18.83
CA LEU A 23 20.89 13.72 20.23
C LEU A 23 19.64 14.61 20.35
N LEU A 24 19.52 15.65 19.52
CA LEU A 24 18.32 16.48 19.46
C LEU A 24 17.09 15.66 19.04
N TYR A 25 17.19 14.85 17.99
CA TYR A 25 16.08 13.99 17.52
C TYR A 25 15.66 12.97 18.57
N ARG A 26 16.62 12.31 19.23
CA ARG A 26 16.35 11.39 20.35
C ARG A 26 15.65 12.10 21.50
N ASN A 27 16.06 13.33 21.84
CA ASN A 27 15.45 14.10 22.91
C ASN A 27 14.00 14.49 22.57
N ILE A 28 13.74 14.93 21.34
CA ILE A 28 12.39 15.25 20.84
C ILE A 28 11.49 14.01 20.93
N LEU A 29 11.94 12.88 20.38
CA LEU A 29 11.18 11.63 20.37
C LEU A 29 10.96 11.05 21.77
N SER A 30 11.93 11.19 22.68
CA SER A 30 11.81 10.77 24.08
C SER A 30 10.84 11.62 24.89
N GLY A 31 10.50 12.82 24.39
CA GLY A 31 9.47 13.68 24.98
C GLY A 31 8.03 13.22 24.69
N ILE A 32 7.84 12.24 23.81
CA ILE A 32 6.51 11.66 23.55
C ILE A 32 6.13 10.74 24.73
N PRO A 33 4.93 10.91 25.31
CA PRO A 33 4.43 10.00 26.35
C PRO A 33 4.42 8.53 25.89
N PRO A 34 4.78 7.55 26.74
CA PRO A 34 4.88 6.16 26.33
C PRO A 34 3.60 5.54 25.77
N ASP A 35 2.43 6.01 26.22
CA ASP A 35 1.09 5.65 25.74
C ASP A 35 0.79 6.19 24.34
N HIS A 36 1.39 7.31 23.97
CA HIS A 36 1.26 7.93 22.65
C HIS A 36 2.36 7.52 21.66
N LEU A 37 3.49 7.00 22.15
CA LEU A 37 4.64 6.67 21.31
C LEU A 37 4.33 5.67 20.18
N PRO A 38 3.60 4.55 20.39
CA PRO A 38 3.27 3.63 19.30
C PRO A 38 2.46 4.31 18.18
N ILE A 39 1.55 5.20 18.54
CA ILE A 39 0.73 5.96 17.58
C ILE A 39 1.59 6.98 16.83
N ALA A 40 2.48 7.68 17.54
CA ALA A 40 3.42 8.61 16.92
C ALA A 40 4.34 7.91 15.90
N ILE A 41 4.85 6.73 16.24
CA ILE A 41 5.66 5.90 15.33
C ILE A 41 4.83 5.51 14.10
N ARG A 42 3.59 5.05 14.27
CA ARG A 42 2.69 4.70 13.16
C ARG A 42 2.41 5.88 12.23
N ILE A 43 2.21 7.08 12.79
CA ILE A 43 2.04 8.31 12.00
C ILE A 43 3.34 8.64 11.25
N LEU A 44 4.50 8.57 11.91
CA LEU A 44 5.78 8.81 11.27
C LEU A 44 6.08 7.81 10.14
N GLN A 45 5.72 6.54 10.31
CA GLN A 45 5.82 5.53 9.25
C GLN A 45 4.98 5.90 8.02
N LEU A 46 3.72 6.28 8.21
CA LEU A 46 2.87 6.74 7.12
C LEU A 46 3.48 7.94 6.41
N LEU A 47 3.95 8.93 7.17
CA LEU A 47 4.58 10.11 6.60
C LEU A 47 5.83 9.75 5.81
N ASN A 48 6.65 8.82 6.31
CA ASN A 48 7.93 8.48 5.71
C ASN A 48 7.81 7.62 4.43
N VAL A 49 6.81 6.74 4.37
CA VAL A 49 6.60 5.90 3.17
C VAL A 49 5.72 6.62 2.13
N HIS A 50 4.77 7.46 2.56
CA HIS A 50 3.72 8.06 1.71
C HIS A 50 3.58 9.58 1.92
N HIS A 51 4.69 10.30 1.80
CA HIS A 51 4.80 11.75 2.08
C HIS A 51 3.76 12.66 1.40
N HIS A 52 3.13 12.25 0.29
CA HIS A 52 2.34 13.15 -0.57
C HIS A 52 0.93 12.68 -0.90
N ASP A 53 0.52 11.50 -0.47
CA ASP A 53 -0.67 10.90 -1.06
C ASP A 53 -1.97 11.17 -0.29
N LEU A 54 -1.85 11.52 1.00
CA LEU A 54 -2.95 11.96 1.85
C LEU A 54 -2.84 13.47 2.10
N SER A 55 -3.73 14.23 1.44
CA SER A 55 -3.62 15.69 1.30
C SER A 55 -3.88 16.50 2.57
N THR A 56 -4.41 15.89 3.63
CA THR A 56 -4.83 16.61 4.85
C THR A 56 -4.54 15.78 6.09
N ALA A 57 -4.32 16.44 7.23
CA ALA A 57 -4.14 15.77 8.52
C ALA A 57 -5.39 14.94 8.91
N ASP A 58 -6.58 15.44 8.57
CA ASP A 58 -7.84 14.71 8.76
C ASP A 58 -7.87 13.40 7.96
N ASN A 59 -7.43 13.43 6.71
CA ASN A 59 -7.35 12.23 5.88
C ASN A 59 -6.27 11.26 6.41
N GLN A 60 -5.17 11.77 6.97
CA GLN A 60 -4.13 10.94 7.59
C GLN A 60 -4.66 10.26 8.87
N ALA A 61 -5.32 11.00 9.76
CA ALA A 61 -5.93 10.48 10.97
C ALA A 61 -7.01 9.43 10.64
N MET A 62 -7.92 9.80 9.73
CA MET A 62 -8.98 8.90 9.29
C MET A 62 -8.39 7.66 8.61
N PHE A 63 -7.38 7.79 7.73
CA PHE A 63 -6.74 6.64 7.10
C PHE A 63 -6.24 5.65 8.14
N LEU A 64 -5.57 6.13 9.20
CA LEU A 64 -5.05 5.31 10.30
C LEU A 64 -6.13 4.80 11.28
N GLY A 65 -7.40 5.18 11.10
CA GLY A 65 -8.49 4.84 12.02
C GLY A 65 -8.39 5.54 13.38
N LEU A 66 -7.81 6.73 13.42
CA LEU A 66 -7.62 7.53 14.63
C LEU A 66 -8.61 8.68 14.67
N ASP A 67 -9.10 9.02 15.86
CA ASP A 67 -9.75 10.31 16.06
C ASP A 67 -8.72 11.46 16.04
N GLN A 68 -9.19 12.67 15.74
CA GLN A 68 -8.33 13.85 15.59
C GLN A 68 -7.55 14.17 16.89
N ASP A 69 -8.15 14.01 18.06
CA ASP A 69 -7.51 14.34 19.34
C ASP A 69 -6.36 13.39 19.63
N THR A 70 -6.58 12.07 19.46
CA THR A 70 -5.53 11.05 19.58
C THR A 70 -4.41 11.29 18.56
N PHE A 71 -4.75 11.60 17.31
CA PHE A 71 -3.76 11.89 16.26
C PHE A 71 -2.88 13.10 16.64
N HIS A 72 -3.50 14.23 17.00
CA HIS A 72 -2.77 15.45 17.37
C HIS A 72 -1.93 15.28 18.63
N LYS A 73 -2.48 14.70 19.70
CA LYS A 73 -1.75 14.48 20.96
C LYS A 73 -0.51 13.63 20.77
N SER A 74 -0.54 12.70 19.80
CA SER A 74 0.58 11.80 19.52
C SER A 74 1.74 12.49 18.80
N ILE A 75 1.47 13.55 18.02
CA ILE A 75 2.51 14.28 17.26
C ILE A 75 2.80 15.69 17.77
N GLN A 76 2.07 16.19 18.77
CA GLN A 76 2.26 17.55 19.31
C GLN A 76 3.68 17.83 19.84
N LYS A 77 4.44 16.80 20.23
CA LYS A 77 5.83 17.00 20.70
C LYS A 77 6.84 17.07 19.56
N LEU A 78 6.39 16.83 18.32
CA LEU A 78 7.23 16.77 17.13
C LEU A 78 7.30 18.08 16.36
N HIS A 79 6.68 19.18 16.83
CA HIS A 79 6.65 20.47 16.11
C HIS A 79 8.02 21.02 15.66
N ALA A 80 9.11 20.59 16.30
CA ALA A 80 10.47 20.98 15.91
C ALA A 80 10.97 20.28 14.63
N VAL A 81 10.41 19.12 14.27
CA VAL A 81 10.87 18.26 13.16
C VAL A 81 9.76 17.86 12.21
N VAL A 82 8.50 18.05 12.61
CA VAL A 82 7.29 17.78 11.85
C VAL A 82 6.41 19.03 11.87
N TYR A 83 5.94 19.45 10.69
CA TYR A 83 4.86 20.41 10.58
C TYR A 83 3.56 19.73 10.99
N VAL A 84 2.97 20.21 12.08
CA VAL A 84 1.64 19.79 12.54
C VAL A 84 0.71 20.98 12.35
N PRO A 85 -0.31 20.88 11.48
CA PRO A 85 -1.22 21.99 11.24
C PRO A 85 -2.03 22.31 12.52
N PRO A 86 -2.42 23.58 12.71
CA PRO A 86 -3.37 23.93 13.76
C PRO A 86 -4.74 23.31 13.46
N ALA A 87 -5.57 23.14 14.50
CA ALA A 87 -6.85 22.42 14.40
C ALA A 87 -7.79 22.95 13.31
N ASN A 88 -7.78 24.25 13.05
CA ASN A 88 -8.60 24.91 12.02
C ASN A 88 -8.09 24.72 10.58
N GLU A 89 -6.90 24.13 10.38
CA GLU A 89 -6.28 23.88 9.08
C GLU A 89 -6.13 22.38 8.76
N CYS A 90 -6.57 21.49 9.67
CA CYS A 90 -6.37 20.04 9.54
C CYS A 90 -7.11 19.41 8.36
N ASN A 91 -8.16 20.07 7.88
CA ASN A 91 -8.93 19.68 6.70
C ASN A 91 -8.37 20.24 5.38
N THR A 92 -7.36 21.12 5.43
CA THR A 92 -6.76 21.75 4.25
C THR A 92 -5.26 21.50 4.11
N THR A 93 -4.61 21.03 5.17
CA THR A 93 -3.15 20.92 5.22
C THR A 93 -2.73 19.59 5.84
N ALA A 94 -1.73 18.95 5.22
CA ALA A 94 -1.19 17.68 5.66
C ALA A 94 -0.09 17.86 6.73
N VAL A 95 0.10 16.85 7.57
CA VAL A 95 1.31 16.71 8.38
C VAL A 95 2.48 16.37 7.46
N ARG A 96 3.66 16.96 7.71
CA ARG A 96 4.88 16.69 6.90
C ARG A 96 6.15 16.79 7.74
N ILE A 97 7.14 15.95 7.43
CA ILE A 97 8.47 16.03 8.04
C ILE A 97 9.22 17.25 7.45
N TYR A 98 9.83 18.09 8.29
CA TYR A 98 10.56 19.28 7.84
C TYR A 98 11.94 18.94 7.25
N HIS A 99 12.62 17.97 7.83
CA HIS A 99 14.04 17.73 7.60
C HIS A 99 14.25 16.32 7.08
N HIS A 100 14.87 16.20 5.90
CA HIS A 100 15.25 14.91 5.34
C HIS A 100 16.16 14.11 6.29
N SER A 101 17.08 14.79 6.98
CA SER A 101 17.96 14.17 7.98
C SER A 101 17.21 13.54 9.18
N PHE A 102 15.98 13.97 9.46
CA PHE A 102 15.15 13.33 10.48
C PHE A 102 14.56 12.00 9.97
N SER A 103 14.12 11.94 8.72
CA SER A 103 13.76 10.68 8.05
C SER A 103 14.96 9.73 8.00
N ASP A 104 16.14 10.20 7.57
CA ASP A 104 17.35 9.36 7.52
C ASP A 104 17.75 8.81 8.89
N PHE A 105 17.52 9.59 9.95
CA PHE A 105 17.74 9.14 11.32
C PHE A 105 16.76 8.03 11.71
N LEU A 106 15.49 8.19 11.37
CA LEU A 106 14.41 7.26 11.67
C LEU A 106 14.52 5.93 10.90
N GLU A 107 15.10 5.94 9.71
CA GLU A 107 15.34 4.76 8.86
C GLU A 107 16.62 3.99 9.20
N ASP A 108 17.44 4.48 10.14
CA ASP A 108 18.65 3.81 10.57
C ASP A 108 18.47 3.24 11.98
N SER A 109 18.45 1.91 12.07
CA SER A 109 18.20 1.21 13.33
C SER A 109 19.30 1.42 14.38
N ASP A 110 20.56 1.59 13.95
CA ASP A 110 21.69 1.83 14.84
C ASP A 110 21.61 3.26 15.42
N ARG A 111 21.18 4.20 14.58
CA ARG A 111 21.08 5.62 14.95
C ARG A 111 19.83 5.96 15.73
N SER A 112 18.69 5.33 15.48
CA SER A 112 17.42 5.65 16.16
C SER A 112 17.08 4.71 17.31
N GLY A 113 17.59 3.48 17.31
CA GLY A 113 17.30 2.46 18.32
C GLY A 113 15.81 2.16 18.41
N LYS A 114 15.20 2.39 19.59
CA LYS A 114 13.76 2.12 19.81
C LYS A 114 12.79 2.96 18.96
N PHE A 115 13.30 3.99 18.27
CA PHE A 115 12.50 4.85 17.39
C PHE A 115 12.63 4.48 15.91
N TYR A 116 13.34 3.39 15.61
CA TYR A 116 13.53 2.89 14.27
C TYR A 116 12.21 2.61 13.57
N LEU A 117 12.08 3.14 12.36
CA LEU A 117 10.96 2.89 11.46
C LEU A 117 11.33 1.75 10.54
N ASP A 118 10.94 0.55 10.93
CA ASP A 118 11.04 -0.61 10.05
C ASP A 118 10.14 -0.40 8.83
N ARG A 119 10.77 -0.30 7.66
CA ARG A 119 10.09 -0.05 6.39
C ARG A 119 9.16 -1.20 6.00
N GLY A 120 9.57 -2.45 6.23
CA GLY A 120 8.73 -3.61 5.91
C GLY A 120 7.48 -3.66 6.77
N VAL A 121 7.60 -3.34 8.07
CA VAL A 121 6.46 -3.20 8.98
C VAL A 121 5.55 -2.05 8.56
N ALA A 122 6.13 -0.91 8.16
CA ALA A 122 5.38 0.25 7.69
C ALA A 122 4.58 -0.06 6.42
N GLU A 123 5.21 -0.67 5.41
CA GLU A 123 4.55 -1.08 4.16
C GLU A 123 3.46 -2.13 4.41
N TYR A 124 3.68 -3.05 5.35
CA TYR A 124 2.68 -4.05 5.74
C TYR A 124 1.45 -3.41 6.41
N ASP A 125 1.64 -2.54 7.41
CA ASP A 125 0.53 -1.84 8.06
C ASP A 125 -0.23 -0.94 7.08
N PHE A 126 0.50 -0.22 6.22
CA PHE A 126 -0.09 0.57 5.13
C PHE A 126 -0.96 -0.29 4.21
N THR A 127 -0.46 -1.44 3.77
CA THR A 127 -1.19 -2.38 2.90
C THR A 127 -2.48 -2.86 3.58
N LEU A 128 -2.41 -3.27 4.85
CA LEU A 128 -3.58 -3.69 5.61
C LEU A 128 -4.63 -2.58 5.72
N GLN A 129 -4.17 -1.35 5.92
CA GLN A 129 -5.04 -0.20 6.03
C GLN A 129 -5.72 0.13 4.70
N CYS A 130 -4.99 0.06 3.57
CA CYS A 130 -5.60 0.18 2.25
C CYS A 130 -6.66 -0.90 2.01
N LEU A 131 -6.37 -2.17 2.30
CA LEU A 131 -7.35 -3.25 2.14
C LEU A 131 -8.57 -3.03 3.03
N HIS A 132 -8.41 -2.55 4.26
CA HIS A 132 -9.51 -2.18 5.13
C HIS A 132 -10.42 -1.11 4.50
N TRP A 133 -9.83 -0.06 3.93
CA TRP A 133 -10.57 1.02 3.28
C TRP A 133 -11.20 0.59 1.95
N ILE A 134 -10.54 -0.24 1.14
CA ILE A 134 -11.16 -0.79 -0.07
C ILE A 134 -12.39 -1.64 0.31
N GLU A 135 -12.29 -2.41 1.38
CA GLU A 135 -13.39 -3.24 1.85
C GLU A 135 -14.52 -2.40 2.45
N ASN A 136 -14.24 -1.36 3.25
CA ASN A 136 -15.25 -0.70 4.09
C ASN A 136 -15.59 0.76 3.70
N GLY A 137 -14.75 1.42 2.90
CA GLY A 137 -14.67 2.89 2.78
C GLY A 137 -15.66 3.62 1.89
N ALA A 138 -16.82 3.05 1.56
CA ALA A 138 -17.75 3.68 0.61
C ALA A 138 -18.93 4.44 1.25
N GLY A 139 -18.94 4.65 2.57
CA GLY A 139 -20.10 5.14 3.32
C GLY A 139 -20.36 6.65 3.23
N SER A 140 -19.33 7.47 3.47
CA SER A 140 -19.43 8.93 3.57
C SER A 140 -18.64 9.68 2.46
N PRO A 141 -18.92 10.97 2.20
CA PRO A 141 -18.13 11.77 1.27
C PRO A 141 -16.65 11.89 1.65
N SER A 142 -16.34 12.00 2.94
CA SER A 142 -14.96 12.02 3.45
C SER A 142 -14.28 10.66 3.24
N ASP A 143 -15.04 9.56 3.40
CA ASP A 143 -14.52 8.22 3.15
C ASP A 143 -14.11 8.03 1.68
N ARG A 144 -14.74 8.74 0.74
CA ARG A 144 -14.45 8.60 -0.70
C ARG A 144 -13.03 9.00 -1.08
N SER A 145 -12.44 10.01 -0.45
CA SER A 145 -11.05 10.41 -0.77
C SER A 145 -10.09 9.30 -0.35
N ILE A 146 -10.26 8.78 0.85
CA ILE A 146 -9.43 7.71 1.40
C ILE A 146 -9.65 6.40 0.67
N PHE A 147 -10.90 6.09 0.34
CA PHE A 147 -11.24 4.95 -0.49
C PHE A 147 -10.51 5.01 -1.83
N ARG A 148 -10.61 6.14 -2.55
CA ARG A 148 -9.90 6.31 -3.83
C ARG A 148 -8.39 6.15 -3.67
N PHE A 149 -7.82 6.82 -2.68
CA PHE A 149 -6.40 6.68 -2.34
C PHE A 149 -6.02 5.21 -2.08
N SER A 150 -6.83 4.50 -1.30
CA SER A 150 -6.59 3.10 -0.93
C SER A 150 -6.72 2.15 -2.12
N VAL A 151 -7.70 2.36 -3.01
CA VAL A 151 -7.81 1.54 -4.22
C VAL A 151 -6.67 1.83 -5.19
N SER A 152 -6.21 3.08 -5.30
CA SER A 152 -5.09 3.44 -6.17
C SER A 152 -3.75 2.86 -5.71
N ASN A 153 -3.53 2.75 -4.40
CA ASN A 153 -2.23 2.36 -3.84
C ASN A 153 -2.19 0.95 -3.25
N GLY A 154 -3.30 0.45 -2.73
CA GLY A 154 -3.35 -0.79 -1.95
C GLY A 154 -2.93 -2.04 -2.72
N TRP A 155 -3.24 -2.09 -4.02
CA TRP A 155 -2.86 -3.23 -4.87
C TRP A 155 -1.36 -3.24 -5.18
N ASP A 156 -0.79 -2.09 -5.50
CA ASP A 156 0.66 -1.95 -5.70
C ASP A 156 1.40 -2.19 -4.38
N ALA A 157 0.86 -1.72 -3.25
CA ALA A 157 1.41 -1.97 -1.92
C ALA A 157 1.51 -3.47 -1.59
N CYS A 158 0.47 -4.26 -1.92
CA CYS A 158 0.52 -5.72 -1.77
C CYS A 158 1.70 -6.35 -2.52
N CYS A 159 2.03 -5.83 -3.71
CA CYS A 159 3.06 -6.39 -4.57
C CYS A 159 4.50 -6.08 -4.11
N ASN A 160 4.66 -5.05 -3.29
CA ASN A 160 5.97 -4.54 -2.87
C ASN A 160 6.41 -5.04 -1.49
N LEU A 161 5.61 -5.89 -0.84
CA LEU A 161 5.94 -6.39 0.49
C LEU A 161 7.11 -7.36 0.49
N SER A 162 7.90 -7.30 1.56
CA SER A 162 8.89 -8.33 1.87
C SER A 162 8.25 -9.70 2.07
N ASP A 163 8.99 -10.76 1.70
CA ASP A 163 8.55 -12.14 1.79
C ASP A 163 8.05 -12.54 3.19
N ASP A 164 8.63 -11.95 4.24
CA ASP A 164 8.26 -12.20 5.63
C ASP A 164 6.80 -11.83 5.96
N PHE A 165 6.20 -10.90 5.20
CA PHE A 165 4.84 -10.42 5.41
C PHE A 165 3.80 -11.07 4.49
N ILE A 166 4.24 -11.81 3.46
CA ILE A 166 3.35 -12.46 2.49
C ILE A 166 2.32 -13.38 3.19
N PRO A 167 2.68 -14.25 4.16
CA PRO A 167 1.70 -15.11 4.82
C PRO A 167 0.58 -14.33 5.52
N GLY A 168 0.92 -13.19 6.12
CA GLY A 168 -0.03 -12.30 6.79
C GLY A 168 -1.01 -11.66 5.80
N ILE A 169 -0.51 -11.18 4.66
CA ILE A 169 -1.36 -10.63 3.60
C ILE A 169 -2.23 -11.71 2.94
N ILE A 170 -1.71 -12.90 2.64
CA ILE A 170 -2.53 -13.98 2.11
C ILE A 170 -3.69 -14.30 3.07
N SER A 171 -3.40 -14.41 4.37
CA SER A 171 -4.42 -14.64 5.39
C SER A 171 -5.45 -13.50 5.49
N ARG A 172 -5.07 -12.27 5.14
CA ARG A 172 -5.97 -11.12 5.05
C ARG A 172 -6.83 -11.17 3.79
N LEU A 173 -6.23 -11.50 2.64
CA LEU A 173 -6.91 -11.62 1.35
C LEU A 173 -7.90 -12.78 1.32
N GLU A 174 -7.63 -13.90 1.98
CA GLU A 174 -8.57 -15.02 2.13
C GLU A 174 -9.90 -14.60 2.79
N ARG A 175 -9.87 -13.56 3.63
CA ARG A 175 -11.04 -13.00 4.33
C ARG A 175 -11.60 -11.75 3.66
N PHE A 176 -10.98 -11.27 2.60
CA PHE A 176 -11.36 -10.04 1.92
C PHE A 176 -12.59 -10.29 1.04
N ASP A 177 -13.62 -9.46 1.18
CA ASP A 177 -14.83 -9.56 0.36
C ASP A 177 -14.64 -8.92 -1.02
N PHE A 178 -14.10 -9.70 -1.97
CA PHE A 178 -13.91 -9.25 -3.35
C PHE A 178 -15.22 -8.96 -4.10
N SER A 179 -16.38 -9.39 -3.60
CA SER A 179 -17.67 -9.07 -4.25
C SER A 179 -17.99 -7.57 -4.21
N ARG A 180 -17.35 -6.84 -3.29
CA ARG A 180 -17.45 -5.38 -3.17
C ARG A 180 -16.60 -4.64 -4.21
N LEU A 181 -15.69 -5.32 -4.90
CA LEU A 181 -14.96 -4.76 -6.03
C LEU A 181 -15.87 -4.77 -7.27
N THR A 182 -16.48 -3.65 -7.57
CA THR A 182 -17.15 -3.44 -8.86
C THR A 182 -16.17 -2.78 -9.83
N TYR A 183 -16.06 -3.24 -11.07
CA TYR A 183 -15.27 -2.59 -12.12
C TYR A 183 -16.02 -1.38 -12.68
N ALA A 184 -15.48 -0.16 -12.53
CA ALA A 184 -15.96 1.02 -13.24
C ALA A 184 -15.06 1.30 -14.46
N ARG A 185 -15.67 1.77 -15.55
CA ARG A 185 -14.99 2.07 -16.82
C ARG A 185 -14.17 3.37 -16.71
N VAL A 186 -12.90 3.33 -17.12
CA VAL A 186 -12.07 4.53 -17.30
C VAL A 186 -12.70 5.37 -18.43
N GLY A 187 -13.11 6.61 -18.13
CA GLY A 187 -13.65 7.56 -19.12
C GLY A 187 -15.16 7.80 -19.09
N GLN A 188 -15.94 7.07 -18.29
CA GLN A 188 -17.27 7.55 -17.91
C GLN A 188 -17.14 8.47 -16.70
N ALA A 189 -17.58 9.72 -16.82
CA ALA A 189 -17.80 10.58 -15.67
C ALA A 189 -18.59 9.78 -14.63
N SER A 190 -18.00 9.57 -13.46
CA SER A 190 -18.49 8.66 -12.43
C SER A 190 -19.90 9.07 -11.96
N TYR A 191 -20.94 8.56 -12.60
CA TYR A 191 -22.31 8.93 -12.23
C TYR A 191 -22.84 8.14 -11.03
N HIS A 192 -22.18 7.04 -10.59
CA HIS A 192 -22.72 6.20 -9.50
C HIS A 192 -21.71 5.66 -8.47
N GLY A 193 -20.56 6.29 -8.29
CA GLY A 193 -19.73 6.04 -7.09
C GLY A 193 -19.21 4.61 -6.90
N LYS A 194 -19.04 3.84 -7.98
CA LYS A 194 -18.48 2.49 -7.94
C LYS A 194 -16.95 2.49 -8.09
N PRO A 195 -16.21 1.65 -7.35
CA PRO A 195 -14.75 1.54 -7.43
C PRO A 195 -14.23 1.39 -8.86
N LEU A 196 -13.10 2.02 -9.15
CA LEU A 196 -12.33 1.76 -10.36
C LEU A 196 -11.36 0.62 -10.04
N VAL A 197 -11.27 -0.39 -10.89
CA VAL A 197 -10.13 -1.31 -10.84
C VAL A 197 -8.99 -0.57 -11.52
N TYR A 198 -8.02 -0.13 -10.73
CA TYR A 198 -6.86 0.62 -11.21
C TYR A 198 -5.84 -0.33 -11.84
N ASP A 199 -4.93 0.20 -12.66
CA ASP A 199 -3.82 -0.53 -13.28
C ASP A 199 -3.04 -1.43 -12.29
N GLY A 200 -2.95 -0.99 -11.02
CA GLY A 200 -2.32 -1.76 -9.95
C GLY A 200 -2.99 -3.11 -9.66
N PHE A 201 -4.29 -3.27 -9.91
CA PHE A 201 -4.98 -4.55 -9.69
C PHE A 201 -4.50 -5.63 -10.66
N GLY A 202 -4.20 -5.26 -11.92
CA GLY A 202 -3.65 -6.21 -12.89
C GLY A 202 -2.28 -6.74 -12.45
N LYS A 203 -1.40 -5.84 -11.96
CA LYS A 203 -0.11 -6.21 -11.37
C LYS A 203 -0.28 -7.10 -10.14
N PHE A 204 -1.25 -6.76 -9.28
CA PHE A 204 -1.59 -7.57 -8.12
C PHE A 204 -2.01 -9.00 -8.48
N LEU A 205 -2.81 -9.20 -9.54
CA LEU A 205 -3.16 -10.54 -9.99
C LEU A 205 -1.94 -11.35 -10.46
N GLN A 206 -0.99 -10.70 -11.13
CA GLN A 206 0.25 -11.34 -11.58
C GLN A 206 1.17 -11.68 -10.41
N TRP A 207 1.30 -10.78 -9.46
CA TRP A 207 2.02 -11.02 -8.21
C TRP A 207 1.40 -12.21 -7.47
N LEU A 208 0.07 -12.24 -7.31
CA LEU A 208 -0.60 -13.36 -6.65
C LEU A 208 -0.42 -14.69 -7.43
N PHE A 209 -0.33 -14.65 -8.76
CA PHE A 209 -0.01 -15.82 -9.57
C PHE A 209 1.43 -16.30 -9.33
N SER A 210 2.40 -15.38 -9.25
CA SER A 210 3.82 -15.73 -9.04
C SER A 210 4.03 -16.39 -7.67
N LEU A 211 3.28 -16.00 -6.64
CA LEU A 211 3.31 -16.65 -5.32
C LEU A 211 2.95 -18.13 -5.35
N GLY A 212 2.12 -18.55 -6.32
CA GLY A 212 1.72 -19.96 -6.43
C GLY A 212 2.90 -20.91 -6.71
N SER A 213 3.94 -20.40 -7.37
CA SER A 213 5.18 -21.15 -7.58
C SER A 213 6.01 -21.31 -6.30
N ILE A 214 5.94 -20.32 -5.40
CA ILE A 214 6.64 -20.34 -4.10
C ILE A 214 5.94 -21.28 -3.12
N CYS A 215 4.61 -21.29 -3.10
CA CYS A 215 3.83 -22.07 -2.13
C CYS A 215 3.50 -23.51 -2.59
N ASN A 216 3.98 -23.96 -3.75
CA ASN A 216 3.59 -25.23 -4.39
C ASN A 216 2.05 -25.44 -4.48
N LYS A 217 1.30 -24.32 -4.52
CA LYS A 217 -0.16 -24.30 -4.56
C LYS A 217 -0.56 -23.18 -5.51
N SER A 218 -1.31 -23.53 -6.56
CA SER A 218 -1.93 -22.54 -7.41
C SER A 218 -2.96 -21.74 -6.61
N LEU A 219 -2.65 -20.48 -6.29
CA LEU A 219 -3.56 -19.55 -5.61
C LEU A 219 -4.60 -18.94 -6.58
N ILE A 220 -4.41 -19.15 -7.88
CA ILE A 220 -5.25 -18.60 -8.94
C ILE A 220 -5.50 -19.66 -10.00
N SER A 221 -6.77 -19.93 -10.28
CA SER A 221 -7.18 -20.83 -11.37
C SER A 221 -8.19 -20.12 -12.28
N VAL A 222 -7.76 -19.62 -13.42
CA VAL A 222 -8.67 -18.97 -14.37
C VAL A 222 -9.63 -20.02 -14.96
N VAL A 223 -10.94 -19.80 -14.83
CA VAL A 223 -11.96 -20.67 -15.40
C VAL A 223 -12.82 -19.85 -16.35
N GLN A 224 -12.70 -20.11 -17.65
CA GLN A 224 -13.58 -19.47 -18.62
C GLN A 224 -15.01 -20.01 -18.45
N ASP A 225 -15.97 -19.12 -18.18
CA ASP A 225 -17.38 -19.51 -18.09
C ASP A 225 -17.99 -19.60 -19.48
N THR A 226 -17.97 -20.80 -20.05
CA THR A 226 -18.56 -21.09 -21.37
C THR A 226 -20.08 -21.23 -21.32
N SER A 227 -20.72 -21.20 -20.14
CA SER A 227 -22.16 -21.45 -19.99
C SER A 227 -23.06 -20.41 -20.66
N LYS A 228 -22.52 -19.24 -21.03
CA LYS A 228 -23.24 -18.20 -21.80
C LYS A 228 -23.06 -18.31 -23.32
N LYS A 229 -22.25 -19.24 -23.82
CA LYS A 229 -22.15 -19.60 -25.24
C LYS A 229 -22.97 -20.88 -25.46
N GLN A 230 -24.11 -20.77 -26.16
CA GLN A 230 -24.67 -21.91 -26.89
C GLN A 230 -23.67 -22.26 -28.01
N VAL A 231 -22.66 -23.06 -27.69
CA VAL A 231 -21.73 -23.61 -28.68
C VAL A 231 -21.61 -25.10 -28.39
N SER A 232 -22.11 -25.87 -29.34
CA SER A 232 -21.93 -27.30 -29.43
C SER A 232 -20.44 -27.64 -29.61
N ALA A 233 -20.01 -28.68 -28.91
CA ALA A 233 -18.72 -29.38 -28.94
C ALA A 233 -17.82 -29.11 -27.72
N SER A 234 -17.43 -30.24 -27.13
CA SER A 234 -16.57 -30.42 -25.97
C SER A 234 -15.20 -29.75 -26.15
N GLU A 235 -15.02 -28.58 -25.55
CA GLU A 235 -13.69 -28.01 -25.28
C GLU A 235 -13.35 -28.21 -23.80
N GLU A 236 -12.33 -29.02 -23.59
CA GLU A 236 -11.72 -29.32 -22.30
C GLU A 236 -11.08 -28.05 -21.72
N ILE A 237 -11.38 -27.73 -20.46
CA ILE A 237 -10.87 -26.56 -19.74
C ILE A 237 -9.35 -26.71 -19.61
N ARG A 238 -8.58 -26.03 -20.46
CA ARG A 238 -7.12 -25.97 -20.36
C ARG A 238 -6.72 -24.92 -19.33
N VAL A 239 -6.13 -25.37 -18.24
CA VAL A 239 -5.32 -24.51 -17.36
C VAL A 239 -4.06 -24.13 -18.15
N GLN A 240 -4.01 -22.91 -18.69
CA GLN A 240 -2.81 -22.41 -19.35
C GLN A 240 -1.78 -21.97 -18.30
N HIS A 241 -0.67 -22.70 -18.23
CA HIS A 241 0.56 -22.20 -17.62
C HIS A 241 1.18 -21.18 -18.58
N CYS A 242 1.03 -19.89 -18.27
CA CYS A 242 1.60 -18.83 -19.09
C CYS A 242 2.95 -18.39 -18.49
N THR A 243 4.01 -18.45 -19.29
CA THR A 243 5.39 -18.08 -18.92
C THR A 243 5.78 -16.69 -19.43
N GLU A 244 4.83 -15.89 -19.91
CA GLU A 244 5.07 -14.62 -20.63
C GLU A 244 4.80 -13.37 -19.78
N SER A 245 5.12 -12.20 -20.33
CA SER A 245 5.19 -10.92 -19.59
C SER A 245 3.82 -10.41 -19.10
N PRO A 246 3.77 -9.49 -18.11
CA PRO A 246 2.56 -8.88 -17.57
C PRO A 246 1.49 -8.41 -18.57
N ARG A 247 1.91 -7.74 -19.65
CA ARG A 247 1.00 -7.28 -20.70
C ARG A 247 0.43 -8.46 -21.47
N ASP A 248 1.25 -9.50 -21.66
CA ASP A 248 0.91 -10.71 -22.43
C ASP A 248 0.00 -11.65 -21.62
N TYR A 249 0.13 -11.68 -20.29
CA TYR A 249 -0.76 -12.47 -19.44
C TYR A 249 -2.19 -11.93 -19.48
N ILE A 250 -2.39 -10.64 -19.22
CA ILE A 250 -3.73 -10.06 -19.30
C ILE A 250 -4.19 -9.99 -20.75
N SER A 251 -3.30 -9.69 -21.71
CA SER A 251 -3.68 -9.68 -23.13
C SER A 251 -4.01 -11.07 -23.68
N SER A 252 -3.48 -12.15 -23.11
CA SER A 252 -3.91 -13.53 -23.44
C SER A 252 -5.36 -13.80 -23.01
N PHE A 253 -5.90 -13.00 -22.08
CA PHE A 253 -7.33 -12.97 -21.74
C PHE A 253 -8.09 -11.82 -22.40
N ILE A 254 -7.42 -10.95 -23.17
CA ILE A 254 -8.02 -9.88 -23.96
C ILE A 254 -8.12 -10.37 -25.41
N PRO A 255 -9.33 -10.73 -25.90
CA PRO A 255 -9.55 -11.04 -27.30
C PRO A 255 -8.93 -10.00 -28.25
N ASP A 256 -8.42 -10.43 -29.41
CA ASP A 256 -7.87 -9.56 -30.45
C ASP A 256 -8.76 -8.33 -30.71
N ALA A 257 -8.15 -7.19 -31.02
CA ALA A 257 -8.87 -5.96 -31.35
C ALA A 257 -9.89 -6.23 -32.49
N GLY A 258 -11.18 -6.31 -32.13
CA GLY A 258 -12.29 -6.66 -33.04
C GLY A 258 -13.07 -7.93 -32.68
N ALA A 259 -12.61 -8.73 -31.72
CA ALA A 259 -13.35 -9.90 -31.24
C ALA A 259 -14.55 -9.48 -30.35
N PRO A 260 -15.67 -10.23 -30.40
CA PRO A 260 -16.85 -9.92 -29.60
C PRO A 260 -16.52 -9.93 -28.10
N ARG A 261 -17.15 -9.03 -27.34
CA ARG A 261 -17.03 -8.97 -25.87
C ARG A 261 -17.38 -10.32 -25.27
N ILE A 262 -16.39 -11.03 -24.72
CA ILE A 262 -16.65 -12.25 -23.96
C ILE A 262 -16.48 -11.89 -22.49
N PRO A 263 -17.57 -11.82 -21.70
CA PRO A 263 -17.42 -11.70 -20.26
C PRO A 263 -16.69 -12.93 -19.76
N PHE A 264 -15.55 -12.73 -19.10
CA PHE A 264 -14.86 -13.80 -18.41
C PHE A 264 -15.10 -13.68 -16.91
N THR A 265 -15.24 -14.81 -16.25
CA THR A 265 -15.26 -14.85 -14.79
C THR A 265 -13.92 -15.39 -14.33
N LEU A 266 -13.10 -14.56 -13.69
CA LEU A 266 -11.87 -15.08 -13.09
C LEU A 266 -12.24 -15.75 -11.77
N ARG A 267 -11.84 -17.01 -11.61
CA ARG A 267 -11.99 -17.73 -10.35
C ARG A 267 -10.65 -17.72 -9.63
N PHE A 268 -10.66 -17.32 -8.38
CA PHE A 268 -9.46 -17.33 -7.55
C PHE A 268 -9.68 -18.33 -6.43
N ARG A 269 -8.62 -19.06 -6.09
CA ARG A 269 -8.63 -19.93 -4.91
C ARG A 269 -7.54 -19.44 -3.99
N LEU A 270 -7.90 -18.48 -3.14
CA LEU A 270 -7.04 -18.04 -2.07
C LEU A 270 -7.10 -19.08 -0.94
N GLY A 271 -5.99 -19.77 -0.70
CA GLY A 271 -5.85 -20.69 0.42
C GLY A 271 -6.53 -22.05 0.28
N ASN A 272 -6.74 -22.70 1.43
CA ASN A 272 -7.22 -24.08 1.49
C ASN A 272 -8.75 -24.22 1.36
N ALA A 273 -9.55 -23.21 1.69
CA ALA A 273 -10.97 -23.40 2.01
C ALA A 273 -12.00 -22.54 1.24
N SER A 274 -11.60 -21.47 0.56
CA SER A 274 -12.56 -20.52 -0.04
C SER A 274 -12.33 -20.35 -1.53
N HIS A 275 -13.35 -20.67 -2.33
CA HIS A 275 -13.42 -20.20 -3.71
C HIS A 275 -13.86 -18.74 -3.68
N VAL A 276 -12.98 -17.84 -4.08
CA VAL A 276 -13.30 -16.44 -4.28
C VAL A 276 -13.64 -16.26 -5.76
N TYR A 277 -14.87 -15.84 -6.02
CA TYR A 277 -15.34 -15.60 -7.38
C TYR A 277 -15.24 -14.10 -7.66
N ILE A 278 -14.46 -13.71 -8.66
CA ILE A 278 -14.42 -12.34 -9.14
C ILE A 278 -14.84 -12.34 -10.60
N SER A 279 -16.08 -11.96 -10.86
CA SER A 279 -16.53 -11.69 -12.23
C SER A 279 -15.94 -10.35 -12.66
N LEU A 280 -14.94 -10.39 -13.54
CA LEU A 280 -14.33 -9.21 -14.13
C LEU A 280 -14.87 -9.06 -15.55
N GLU A 281 -15.76 -8.09 -15.74
CA GLU A 281 -16.13 -7.66 -17.09
C GLU A 281 -15.05 -6.71 -17.60
N VAL A 282 -14.15 -7.22 -18.45
CA VAL A 282 -13.13 -6.39 -19.10
C VAL A 282 -13.65 -5.93 -20.46
N ASP A 283 -13.84 -4.63 -20.58
CA ASP A 283 -14.11 -3.96 -21.85
C ASP A 283 -12.77 -3.75 -22.59
N ILE A 284 -12.68 -4.25 -23.82
CA ILE A 284 -11.53 -4.07 -24.72
C ILE A 284 -11.72 -2.74 -25.47
N LEU A 285 -10.68 -1.89 -25.50
CA LEU A 285 -10.63 -0.64 -26.29
C LEU A 285 -9.98 -0.90 -27.66
#